data_AF-A0A6N8FW69-F1
#
_entry.id   AF-A0A6N8FW69-F1
#
_cell.length_a   1.000
_cell.length_b   1.000
_cell.length_c   1.000
_cell.angle_alpha   90.00
_cell.angle_beta   90.00
_cell.angle_gamma   90.00
#
_symmetry.space_group_name_H-M   'P 1'
#
loop_
_entity.id
_entity.type
_entity.pdbx_description
1 polymer ?
#
loop_
_entity_poly.entity_id
_entity_poly.type
_entity_poly.pdbx_seq_one_letter_code
_entity_poly.pdbx_strand_id
1 'polypeptide(L)'
;MFSDMLPNQNSFVTITAEGELRISARSMAEAKIAIKELKLKKKEYALVKREISQSQKQIRAEYTHSVRQRGSKFRGGGSIGRLVRTVQTINRDADRRTLAQELAPLEQQKNAVEAIINAIDQAALQVEKFIIENS
;
A
#
# COMPACT_ATOMS: atom_id res chain seq x y z
N MET A 1 14.07 0.76 3.49
CA MET A 1 15.17 -0.22 3.57
C MET A 1 14.54 -1.49 4.13
N PHE A 2 14.10 -2.40 3.26
CA PHE A 2 13.54 -3.68 3.69
C PHE A 2 14.73 -4.55 4.09
N SER A 3 14.94 -4.73 5.39
CA SER A 3 15.99 -5.63 5.89
C SER A 3 15.80 -7.01 5.28
N ASP A 4 16.90 -7.52 4.74
CA ASP A 4 17.05 -8.87 4.21
C ASP A 4 16.29 -9.89 5.05
N MET A 5 15.20 -10.40 4.50
CA MET A 5 14.64 -11.67 4.94
C MET A 5 15.62 -12.74 4.47
N LEU A 6 16.52 -13.13 5.38
CA LEU A 6 17.36 -14.31 5.23
C LEU A 6 16.49 -15.46 4.67
N PRO A 7 16.94 -16.18 3.63
CA PRO A 7 16.22 -17.33 3.11
C PRO A 7 16.15 -18.36 4.24
N ASN A 8 14.98 -18.48 4.85
CA ASN A 8 14.71 -19.51 5.82
C ASN A 8 14.77 -20.83 5.04
N GLN A 9 15.86 -21.59 5.19
CA GLN A 9 16.13 -22.81 4.39
C GLN A 9 15.06 -23.91 4.57
N ASN A 10 14.09 -23.70 5.48
CA ASN A 10 12.95 -24.57 5.74
C ASN A 10 11.59 -23.97 5.36
N SER A 11 11.51 -22.80 4.70
CA SER A 11 10.22 -22.26 4.27
C SER A 11 9.80 -22.85 2.93
N PHE A 12 8.55 -23.30 2.86
CA PHE A 12 7.95 -23.84 1.64
C PHE A 12 7.40 -22.75 0.71
N VAL A 13 7.43 -21.49 1.17
CA VAL A 13 6.85 -20.33 0.48
C VAL A 13 7.88 -19.21 0.44
N THR A 14 8.35 -18.88 -0.77
CA THR A 14 9.24 -17.74 -0.99
C THR A 14 8.52 -16.66 -1.77
N ILE A 15 8.60 -15.42 -1.29
CA ILE A 15 8.13 -14.23 -2.01
C ILE A 15 9.37 -13.44 -2.42
N THR A 16 9.61 -13.28 -3.72
CA THR A 16 10.76 -12.52 -4.23
C THR A 16 10.56 -11.02 -4.00
N ALA A 17 11.64 -10.25 -4.09
CA ALA A 17 11.58 -8.79 -4.01
C ALA A 17 10.71 -8.17 -5.13
N GLU A 18 10.51 -8.89 -6.23
CA GLU A 18 9.67 -8.53 -7.36
C GLU A 18 8.19 -8.89 -7.14
N GLY A 19 7.86 -9.54 -6.02
CA GLY A 19 6.50 -9.98 -5.69
C GLY A 19 6.11 -11.32 -6.29
N GLU A 20 7.05 -12.07 -6.88
CA GLU A 20 6.78 -13.44 -7.35
C GLU A 20 6.68 -14.40 -6.17
N LEU A 21 5.64 -15.24 -6.17
CA LEU A 21 5.42 -16.23 -5.12
C LEU A 21 5.78 -17.63 -5.65
N ARG A 22 6.68 -18.31 -4.93
CA ARG A 22 7.13 -19.68 -5.24
C ARG A 22 6.77 -20.61 -4.09
N ILE A 23 6.10 -21.72 -4.40
CA ILE A 23 5.75 -22.77 -3.44
C ILE A 23 6.49 -24.05 -3.81
N SER A 24 7.15 -24.67 -2.84
CA SER A 24 7.88 -25.93 -3.01
C SER A 24 7.33 -27.03 -2.10
N ALA A 25 6.04 -27.34 -2.18
CA ALA A 25 5.44 -28.45 -1.43
C ALA A 25 5.29 -29.68 -2.33
N ARG A 26 5.85 -30.83 -1.92
CA ARG A 26 5.80 -32.11 -2.64
C ARG A 26 4.99 -33.18 -1.94
N SER A 27 4.76 -33.05 -0.62
CA SER A 27 3.95 -33.97 0.17
C SER A 27 2.73 -33.29 0.80
N MET A 28 1.73 -34.08 1.20
CA MET A 28 0.53 -33.56 1.87
C MET A 28 0.86 -32.84 3.18
N ALA A 29 1.84 -33.36 3.94
CA ALA A 29 2.30 -32.72 5.17
C ALA A 29 2.93 -31.36 4.89
N GLU A 30 3.78 -31.27 3.86
CA GLU A 30 4.39 -30.01 3.41
C GLU A 30 3.34 -29.03 2.90
N ALA A 31 2.34 -29.48 2.14
CA ALA A 31 1.25 -28.62 1.67
C ALA A 31 0.45 -28.01 2.83
N LYS A 32 0.19 -28.79 3.89
CA LYS A 32 -0.48 -28.30 5.11
C LYS A 32 0.38 -27.30 5.91
N ILE A 33 1.70 -27.35 5.78
CA ILE A 33 2.61 -26.36 6.37
C ILE A 33 2.65 -25.11 5.49
N ALA A 34 2.85 -25.28 4.18
CA ALA A 34 2.89 -24.20 3.20
C ALA A 34 1.65 -23.32 3.25
N ILE A 35 0.46 -23.90 3.42
CA ILE A 35 -0.77 -23.11 3.56
C ILE A 35 -0.82 -22.27 4.84
N LYS A 36 -0.29 -22.78 5.95
CA LYS A 36 -0.19 -22.02 7.20
C LYS A 36 0.79 -20.87 7.03
N GLU A 37 1.91 -21.09 6.34
CA GLU A 37 2.87 -20.05 5.99
C GLU A 37 2.24 -18.98 5.09
N LEU A 38 1.50 -19.36 4.03
CA LEU A 38 0.76 -18.43 3.18
C LEU A 38 -0.22 -17.57 3.99
N LYS A 39 -1.00 -18.19 4.88
CA LYS A 39 -1.96 -17.49 5.75
C LYS A 39 -1.25 -16.54 6.73
N LEU A 40 -0.07 -16.89 7.23
CA LEU A 40 0.75 -16.01 8.06
C LEU A 40 1.27 -14.81 7.24
N LYS A 41 1.87 -15.07 6.08
CA LYS A 41 2.37 -14.03 5.17
C LYS A 41 1.27 -13.06 4.74
N LYS A 42 0.08 -13.57 4.42
CA LYS A 42 -1.09 -12.72 4.15
C LYS A 42 -1.36 -11.72 5.29
N LYS A 43 -1.29 -12.17 6.55
CA LYS A 43 -1.49 -11.29 7.71
C LYS A 43 -0.40 -10.23 7.82
N GLU A 44 0.86 -10.59 7.57
CA GLU A 44 1.98 -9.64 7.53
C GLU A 44 1.71 -8.53 6.51
N TYR A 45 1.40 -8.89 5.26
CA TYR A 45 1.10 -7.90 4.22
C TYR A 45 -0.19 -7.11 4.48
N ALA A 46 -1.19 -7.72 5.14
CA ALA A 46 -2.40 -7.00 5.55
C ALA A 46 -2.11 -5.91 6.62
N LEU A 47 -1.16 -6.16 7.52
CA LEU A 47 -0.69 -5.15 8.47
C LEU A 47 0.02 -4.00 7.74
N VAL A 48 0.92 -4.32 6.80
CA VAL A 48 1.59 -3.30 5.98
C VAL A 48 0.58 -2.45 5.19
N LYS A 49 -0.44 -3.07 4.56
CA LYS A 49 -1.52 -2.34 3.87
C LYS A 49 -2.26 -1.39 4.81
N ARG A 50 -2.49 -1.81 6.05
CA ARG A 50 -3.17 -1.02 7.07
C ARG A 50 -2.32 0.17 7.49
N GLU A 51 -1.03 -0.01 7.71
CA GLU A 51 -0.08 1.07 8.03
C GLU A 51 -0.04 2.11 6.92
N ILE A 52 0.12 1.69 5.66
CA ILE A 52 0.10 2.61 4.50
C ILE A 52 -1.21 3.40 4.45
N SER A 53 -2.34 2.72 4.66
CA SER A 53 -3.66 3.37 4.67
C SER A 53 -3.81 4.38 5.81
N GLN A 54 -3.20 4.11 6.97
CA GLN A 54 -3.16 5.05 8.09
C GLN A 54 -2.28 6.27 7.77
N SER A 55 -1.11 6.08 7.16
CA SER A 55 -0.24 7.18 6.72
C SER A 55 -0.95 8.07 5.69
N GLN A 56 -1.64 7.49 4.69
CA GLN A 56 -2.45 8.25 3.73
C GLN A 56 -3.56 9.05 4.43
N LYS A 57 -4.22 8.46 5.43
CA LYS A 57 -5.28 9.14 6.20
C LYS A 57 -4.71 10.31 7.01
N GLN A 58 -3.53 10.14 7.60
CA GLN A 58 -2.85 11.19 8.35
C GLN A 58 -2.47 12.37 7.45
N ILE A 59 -1.81 12.12 6.31
CA ILE A 59 -1.46 13.16 5.33
C ILE A 59 -2.70 13.93 4.86
N ARG A 60 -3.80 13.23 4.55
CA ARG A 60 -5.07 13.86 4.17
C ARG A 60 -5.69 14.68 5.31
N ALA A 61 -5.57 14.22 6.55
CA ALA A 61 -6.07 14.93 7.72
C ALA A 61 -5.27 16.21 7.98
N GLU A 62 -3.95 16.15 7.91
CA GLU A 62 -3.04 17.29 8.04
C GLU A 62 -3.30 18.34 6.97
N TYR A 63 -3.41 17.92 5.71
CA TYR A 63 -3.80 18.81 4.61
C TYR A 63 -5.17 19.45 4.87
N THR A 64 -6.17 18.66 5.26
CA THR A 64 -7.52 19.18 5.57
C THR A 64 -7.50 20.20 6.70
N HIS A 65 -6.72 19.94 7.75
CA HIS A 65 -6.55 20.88 8.86
C HIS A 65 -5.90 22.18 8.39
N SER A 66 -4.82 22.09 7.60
CA SER A 66 -4.15 23.26 7.02
C SER A 66 -5.09 24.08 6.12
N VAL A 67 -5.95 23.44 5.34
CA VAL A 67 -6.90 24.12 4.45
C VAL A 67 -8.02 24.79 5.24
N ARG A 68 -8.50 24.17 6.33
CA ARG A 68 -9.54 24.75 7.20
C ARG A 68 -9.05 25.99 7.95
N GLN A 69 -7.77 26.05 8.31
CA GLN A 69 -7.18 27.22 8.96
C GLN A 69 -6.91 28.38 8.00
N ARG A 70 -6.98 28.17 6.69
CA ARG A 70 -6.77 29.23 5.70
C ARG A 70 -7.97 30.16 5.62
N GLY A 71 -7.73 31.45 5.77
CA GLY A 71 -8.72 32.49 5.55
C GLY A 71 -9.35 32.48 4.15
N SER A 72 -10.48 33.16 4.01
CA SER A 72 -11.17 33.32 2.73
C SER A 72 -10.27 34.00 1.68
N LYS A 73 -10.46 33.68 0.38
CA LYS A 73 -9.75 34.40 -0.68
C LYS A 73 -10.14 35.87 -0.64
N PHE A 74 -9.19 36.75 -0.92
CA PHE A 74 -9.45 38.19 -0.98
C PHE A 74 -10.51 38.48 -2.05
N ARG A 75 -11.60 39.17 -1.67
CA ARG A 75 -12.75 39.46 -2.56
C ARG A 75 -12.72 40.86 -3.19
N GLY A 76 -11.69 41.68 -2.94
CA GLY A 76 -11.62 43.05 -3.43
C GLY A 76 -11.52 43.18 -4.97
N GLY A 77 -12.13 44.24 -5.51
CA GLY A 77 -12.10 44.60 -6.93
C GLY A 77 -10.82 45.36 -7.33
N GLY A 78 -10.53 45.39 -8.64
CA GLY A 78 -9.39 46.10 -9.22
C GLY A 78 -8.19 45.23 -9.63
N SER A 79 -7.22 45.86 -10.30
CA SER A 79 -5.99 45.23 -10.82
C SER A 79 -5.10 44.64 -9.71
N ILE A 80 -4.99 45.31 -8.56
CA ILE A 80 -4.25 44.82 -7.38
C ILE A 80 -4.94 43.59 -6.77
N GLY A 81 -6.27 43.63 -6.63
CA GLY A 81 -7.06 42.49 -6.17
C GLY A 81 -7.01 41.29 -7.13
N ARG A 82 -6.77 41.51 -8.43
CA ARG A 82 -6.51 40.44 -9.40
C ARG A 82 -5.15 39.78 -9.14
N LEU A 83 -4.08 40.56 -8.95
CA LEU A 83 -2.74 40.03 -8.66
C LEU A 83 -2.70 39.17 -7.38
N VAL A 84 -3.28 39.67 -6.28
CA VAL A 84 -3.33 38.94 -5.00
C VAL A 84 -4.10 37.62 -5.16
N ARG A 85 -5.22 37.61 -5.89
CA ARG A 85 -5.99 36.38 -6.16
C ARG A 85 -5.23 35.39 -7.04
N THR A 86 -4.45 35.86 -8.01
CA THR A 86 -3.60 35.00 -8.85
C THR A 86 -2.56 34.28 -8.00
N VAL A 87 -1.83 35.01 -7.15
CA VAL A 87 -0.83 34.41 -6.22
C VAL A 87 -1.49 33.43 -5.25
N GLN A 88 -2.63 33.80 -4.64
CA GLN A 88 -3.39 32.90 -3.77
C GLN A 88 -3.89 31.64 -4.48
N THR A 89 -4.12 31.69 -5.79
CA THR A 89 -4.55 30.53 -6.58
C THR A 89 -3.37 29.64 -6.92
N ILE A 90 -2.26 30.22 -7.37
CA ILE A 90 -1.00 29.49 -7.63
C ILE A 90 -0.56 28.73 -6.38
N ASN A 91 -0.54 29.38 -5.20
CA ASN A 91 -0.13 28.71 -3.97
C ASN A 91 -1.06 27.54 -3.61
N ARG A 92 -2.38 27.72 -3.75
CA ARG A 92 -3.34 26.64 -3.47
C ARG A 92 -3.24 25.48 -4.45
N ASP A 93 -2.92 25.76 -5.71
CA ASP A 93 -2.71 24.72 -6.71
C ASP A 93 -1.38 23.99 -6.50
N ALA A 94 -0.34 24.71 -6.06
CA ALA A 94 0.92 24.11 -5.62
C ALA A 94 0.69 23.16 -4.44
N ASP A 95 -0.04 23.57 -3.41
CA ASP A 95 -0.32 22.72 -2.24
C ASP A 95 -1.09 21.43 -2.60
N ARG A 96 -2.03 21.52 -3.55
CA ARG A 96 -2.74 20.33 -4.05
C ARG A 96 -1.80 19.39 -4.80
N ARG A 97 -0.85 19.92 -5.56
CA ARG A 97 0.17 19.12 -6.25
C ARG A 97 1.10 18.46 -5.26
N THR A 98 1.53 19.17 -4.21
CA THR A 98 2.36 18.61 -3.14
C THR A 98 1.65 17.44 -2.46
N LEU A 99 0.37 17.61 -2.09
CA LEU A 99 -0.44 16.52 -1.53
C LEU A 99 -0.50 15.30 -2.47
N ALA A 100 -0.71 15.52 -3.78
CA ALA A 100 -0.76 14.44 -4.75
C ALA A 100 0.60 13.73 -4.87
N GLN A 101 1.71 14.48 -4.83
CA GLN A 101 3.07 13.94 -4.86
C GLN A 101 3.40 13.11 -3.61
N GLU A 102 2.91 13.52 -2.44
CA GLU A 102 3.09 12.77 -1.19
C GLU A 102 2.24 11.48 -1.15
N LEU A 103 1.02 11.52 -1.70
CA LEU A 103 0.13 10.35 -1.72
C LEU A 103 0.49 9.33 -2.81
N ALA A 104 1.00 9.77 -3.96
CA ALA A 104 1.35 8.90 -5.08
C ALA A 104 2.24 7.69 -4.72
N PRO A 105 3.37 7.84 -4.01
CA PRO A 105 4.21 6.70 -3.64
C PRO A 105 3.49 5.74 -2.68
N LEU A 106 2.67 6.26 -1.76
CA LEU A 106 1.89 5.42 -0.84
C LEU A 106 0.80 4.64 -1.57
N GLU A 107 0.16 5.23 -2.59
CA GLU A 107 -0.80 4.52 -3.44
C GLU A 107 -0.13 3.41 -4.25
N GLN A 108 1.05 3.67 -4.83
CA GLN A 108 1.83 2.64 -5.52
C GLN A 108 2.22 1.49 -4.58
N GLN A 109 2.73 1.80 -3.38
CA GLN A 109 3.08 0.78 -2.37
C GLN A 109 1.85 -0.02 -1.94
N LYS A 110 0.71 0.64 -1.72
CA LYS A 110 -0.54 -0.03 -1.35
C LYS A 110 -0.99 -1.01 -2.44
N ASN A 111 -0.92 -0.59 -3.71
CA ASN A 111 -1.29 -1.43 -4.85
C ASN A 111 -0.35 -2.64 -4.99
N ALA A 112 0.96 -2.44 -4.79
CA ALA A 112 1.93 -3.54 -4.80
C ALA A 112 1.64 -4.56 -3.68
N VAL A 113 1.37 -4.10 -2.47
CA VAL A 113 0.98 -4.96 -1.34
C VAL A 113 -0.32 -5.71 -1.62
N GLU A 114 -1.30 -5.04 -2.24
CA GLU A 114 -2.57 -5.65 -2.63
C GLU A 114 -2.40 -6.74 -3.71
N ALA A 115 -1.52 -6.51 -4.68
CA ALA A 115 -1.16 -7.53 -5.67
C ALA A 115 -0.53 -8.77 -5.01
N ILE A 116 0.37 -8.57 -4.04
CA ILE A 116 0.99 -9.68 -3.30
C ILE A 116 -0.05 -10.46 -2.49
N ILE A 117 -0.97 -9.77 -1.80
CA ILE A 117 -2.06 -10.44 -1.05
C ILE A 117 -2.91 -11.30 -2.00
N ASN A 118 -3.25 -10.77 -3.17
CA ASN A 118 -4.03 -11.51 -4.16
C ASN A 118 -3.26 -12.74 -4.69
N ALA A 119 -1.96 -12.61 -4.93
CA ALA A 119 -1.12 -13.74 -5.33
C ALA A 119 -1.06 -14.81 -4.24
N ILE A 120 -0.94 -14.41 -2.96
CA ILE A 120 -0.99 -15.34 -1.81
C ILE A 120 -2.33 -16.08 -1.76
N ASP A 121 -3.45 -15.38 -2.00
CA ASP A 121 -4.78 -16.00 -1.99
C ASP A 121 -4.96 -17.02 -3.12
N GLN A 122 -4.50 -16.69 -4.33
CA GLN A 122 -4.52 -17.63 -5.46
C GLN A 122 -3.67 -18.87 -5.17
N ALA A 123 -2.48 -18.66 -4.61
CA ALA A 123 -1.55 -19.71 -4.24
C ALA A 123 -2.10 -20.61 -3.12
N ALA A 124 -2.76 -20.02 -2.12
CA ALA A 124 -3.42 -20.76 -1.06
C ALA A 124 -4.53 -21.65 -1.62
N LEU A 125 -5.35 -21.15 -2.55
CA LEU A 125 -6.39 -21.94 -3.20
C LEU A 125 -5.82 -23.12 -4.00
N GLN A 126 -4.70 -22.93 -4.70
CA GLN A 126 -4.03 -24.02 -5.43
C GLN A 126 -3.53 -25.11 -4.47
N VAL A 127 -2.95 -24.71 -3.33
CA VAL A 127 -2.48 -25.64 -2.30
C VAL A 127 -3.65 -26.34 -1.61
N GLU A 128 -4.75 -25.64 -1.31
CA GLU A 128 -5.98 -26.25 -0.76
C GLU A 128 -6.54 -27.30 -1.72
N LYS A 129 -6.60 -26.99 -3.02
CA LYS A 129 -7.03 -27.95 -4.04
C LYS A 129 -6.14 -29.19 -4.06
N PHE A 130 -4.81 -29.03 -4.05
CA PHE A 130 -3.87 -30.15 -4.00
C PHE A 130 -4.08 -31.03 -2.76
N ILE A 131 -4.33 -30.42 -1.59
CA ILE A 131 -4.61 -31.16 -0.36
C ILE A 131 -5.90 -31.99 -0.51
N ILE A 132 -6.96 -31.41 -1.08
CA ILE A 132 -8.25 -32.10 -1.25
C ILE A 132 -8.12 -33.28 -2.23
N GLU A 133 -7.41 -33.11 -3.35
CA GLU A 133 -7.23 -34.14 -4.38
C GLU A 133 -6.39 -35.34 -3.92
N ASN A 134 -5.55 -35.15 -2.90
CA ASN A 134 -4.65 -36.18 -2.35
C ASN A 134 -5.06 -36.64 -0.93
N SER A 135 -6.25 -36.25 -0.46
CA SER A 135 -6.79 -36.62 0.86
C SER A 135 -7.64 -37.88 0.83
#